data_AF-A0A7W4BRF0-F1
#
_entry.id   AF-A0A7W4BRF0-F1
#
_cell.length_a   1.000
_cell.length_b   1.000
_cell.length_c   1.000
_cell.angle_alpha   90.00
_cell.angle_beta   90.00
_cell.angle_gamma   90.00
#
_symmetry.space_group_name_H-M   'P 1'
#
loop_
_entity.id
_entity.type
_entity.pdbx_description
1 polymer ?
#
loop_
_entity_poly.entity_id
_entity_poly.type
_entity_poly.pdbx_seq_one_letter_code
_entity_poly.pdbx_strand_id
1 'polypeptide(L)'
;VTADGSGAWTISGSEFDVSSFNNGTLTLSATQSDAAGNTSSAASTSVILDNAAPNALTITTPIEVDGRINAVEDGSVLITGSGAEANASVSVT
;
A
#
# COMPACT_ATOMS: atom_id res chain seq x y z
N VAL A 1 21.16 -16.42 1.98
CA VAL A 1 20.57 -17.52 2.80
C VAL A 1 21.03 -18.86 2.25
N THR A 2 20.97 -19.91 3.06
CA THR A 2 21.33 -21.28 2.63
C THR A 2 20.06 -22.13 2.65
N ALA A 3 19.86 -22.94 1.61
CA ALA A 3 18.76 -23.89 1.59
C ALA A 3 18.98 -25.00 2.63
N ASP A 4 17.90 -25.53 3.19
CA ASP A 4 17.95 -26.65 4.13
C ASP A 4 18.21 -27.99 3.42
N GLY A 5 18.24 -29.08 4.20
CA GLY A 5 18.51 -30.42 3.67
C GLY A 5 17.44 -30.97 2.71
N SER A 6 16.28 -30.32 2.60
CA SER A 6 15.23 -30.61 1.62
C SER A 6 15.31 -29.70 0.38
N GLY A 7 16.18 -28.69 0.39
CA GLY A 7 16.30 -27.68 -0.65
C GLY A 7 15.37 -26.47 -0.45
N ALA A 8 14.64 -26.39 0.66
CA ALA A 8 13.80 -25.23 0.95
C ALA A 8 14.64 -24.07 1.50
N TRP A 9 14.28 -22.84 1.17
CA TRP A 9 14.97 -21.65 1.62
C TRP A 9 13.96 -20.56 1.99
N THR A 10 14.34 -19.69 2.91
CA THR A 10 13.54 -18.54 3.32
C THR A 10 14.47 -17.39 3.60
N ILE A 11 14.10 -16.19 3.15
CA ILE A 11 14.73 -14.93 3.55
C ILE A 11 13.78 -14.30 4.56
N SER A 12 14.29 -13.93 5.74
CA SER A 12 13.46 -13.28 6.75
C SER A 12 13.14 -11.85 6.30
N GLY A 13 11.95 -11.34 6.64
CA GLY A 13 11.57 -9.96 6.26
C GLY A 13 12.53 -8.89 6.78
N SER A 14 13.23 -9.14 7.89
CA SER A 14 14.26 -8.25 8.43
C SER A 14 15.56 -8.20 7.61
N GLU A 15 15.77 -9.17 6.72
CA GLU A 15 16.97 -9.25 5.88
C GLU A 15 16.79 -8.51 4.54
N PHE A 16 15.56 -8.16 4.17
CA PHE A 16 15.24 -7.49 2.92
C PHE A 16 14.28 -6.31 3.16
N ASP A 17 14.87 -5.15 3.44
CA ASP A 17 14.13 -3.91 3.65
C ASP A 17 13.89 -3.16 2.31
N VAL A 18 12.62 -2.99 1.96
CA VAL A 18 12.16 -2.25 0.78
C VAL A 18 11.57 -0.88 1.13
N SER A 19 11.66 -0.45 2.38
CA SER A 19 11.05 0.81 2.85
C SER A 19 11.58 2.05 2.14
N SER A 20 12.83 2.00 1.66
CA SER A 20 13.46 3.08 0.89
C SER A 20 13.23 2.99 -0.61
N PHE A 21 12.55 1.95 -1.10
CA PHE A 21 12.31 1.77 -2.52
C PHE A 21 11.13 2.63 -2.97
N ASN A 22 11.10 2.96 -4.25
CA ASN A 22 9.96 3.65 -4.83
C ASN A 22 8.77 2.69 -4.95
N ASN A 23 7.57 3.22 -4.68
CA ASN A 23 6.33 2.52 -4.97
C ASN A 23 6.22 2.14 -6.45
N GLY A 24 5.52 1.03 -6.71
CA GLY A 24 5.35 0.45 -8.03
C GLY A 24 5.84 -1.00 -8.13
N THR A 25 6.05 -1.46 -9.35
CA THR A 25 6.47 -2.84 -9.61
C THR A 25 7.93 -3.05 -9.21
N LEU A 26 8.16 -3.97 -8.28
CA LEU A 26 9.46 -4.50 -7.94
C LEU A 26 9.65 -5.87 -8.60
N THR A 27 10.83 -6.10 -9.17
CA THR A 27 11.21 -7.40 -9.73
C THR A 27 12.14 -8.12 -8.77
N LEU A 28 11.76 -9.32 -8.35
CA LEU A 28 12.58 -10.22 -7.55
C LEU A 28 13.33 -11.18 -8.48
N SER A 29 14.58 -11.50 -8.14
CA SER A 29 15.42 -12.43 -8.88
C SER A 29 16.25 -13.27 -7.89
N ALA A 30 16.30 -14.59 -8.11
CA ALA A 30 17.06 -15.52 -7.29
C ALA A 30 17.86 -16.51 -8.15
N THR A 31 19.08 -16.79 -7.73
CA THR A 31 19.96 -17.83 -8.28
C THR A 31 20.50 -18.69 -7.14
N GLN A 32 20.92 -19.91 -7.46
CA GLN A 32 21.68 -20.77 -6.56
C GLN A 32 23.02 -21.16 -7.17
N SER A 33 24.00 -21.45 -6.33
CA SER A 33 25.27 -22.06 -6.71
C SER A 33 25.48 -23.36 -5.94
N ASP A 34 25.99 -24.40 -6.61
CA ASP A 34 26.34 -25.67 -5.98
C ASP A 34 27.79 -25.68 -5.47
N ALA A 35 28.20 -26.77 -4.78
CA ALA A 35 29.54 -26.91 -4.22
C ALA A 35 30.65 -27.04 -5.28
N ALA A 36 30.30 -27.38 -6.52
CA ALA A 36 31.23 -27.46 -7.64
C ALA A 36 31.37 -26.09 -8.36
N GLY A 37 30.58 -25.09 -7.97
CA GLY A 37 30.61 -23.74 -8.53
C GLY A 37 29.67 -23.52 -9.72
N ASN A 38 28.78 -24.46 -10.04
CA ASN A 38 27.78 -24.24 -11.09
C ASN A 38 26.67 -23.32 -10.57
N THR A 39 26.20 -22.39 -11.41
CA THR A 39 25.10 -21.46 -11.06
C THR A 39 23.87 -21.75 -11.90
N SER A 40 22.69 -21.69 -11.28
CA SER A 40 21.40 -21.87 -11.96
C SER A 40 21.07 -20.67 -12.85
N SER A 41 20.15 -20.86 -13.80
CA SER A 41 19.39 -19.73 -14.36
C SER A 41 18.64 -18.99 -13.25
N ALA A 42 18.39 -17.70 -13.46
CA ALA A 42 17.61 -16.90 -12.52
C ALA A 42 16.12 -17.28 -12.59
N ALA A 43 15.51 -17.44 -11.42
CA ALA A 43 14.06 -17.42 -11.27
C ALA A 43 13.64 -15.98 -10.93
N SER A 44 12.60 -15.48 -11.60
CA SER A 44 12.11 -14.11 -11.40
C SER A 44 10.60 -14.07 -11.23
N THR A 45 10.15 -13.13 -10.41
CA THR A 45 8.72 -12.77 -10.24
C THR A 45 8.62 -11.29 -9.90
N SER A 46 7.41 -10.74 -9.87
CA SER A 46 7.18 -9.34 -9.52
C SER A 46 6.15 -9.20 -8.39
N VAL A 47 6.27 -8.09 -7.67
CA VAL A 47 5.33 -7.64 -6.64
C VAL A 47 5.09 -6.15 -6.80
N ILE A 48 3.97 -5.64 -6.32
CA ILE A 48 3.71 -4.19 -6.22
C ILE A 48 4.05 -3.75 -4.80
N LEU A 49 4.98 -2.81 -4.68
CA LEU A 49 5.16 -2.04 -3.45
C LEU A 49 4.18 -0.86 -3.49
N ASP A 50 3.26 -0.85 -2.54
CA ASP A 50 2.38 0.28 -2.26
C ASP A 50 2.35 0.54 -0.76
N ASN A 51 3.17 1.48 -0.31
CA ASN A 51 3.26 1.97 1.06
C ASN A 51 2.89 3.45 1.17
N ALA A 52 2.29 4.03 0.12
CA ALA A 52 1.82 5.40 0.15
C ALA A 52 0.54 5.49 1.00
N ALA A 53 0.50 6.45 1.93
CA ALA A 53 -0.73 6.75 2.64
C ALA A 53 -1.70 7.51 1.71
N PRO A 54 -3.03 7.33 1.87
CA PRO A 54 -3.99 8.14 1.14
C PRO A 54 -3.84 9.64 1.43
N ASN A 55 -4.26 10.46 0.47
CA ASN A 55 -4.29 11.90 0.65
C ASN A 55 -5.22 12.32 1.80
N ALA A 56 -4.90 13.43 2.46
CA ALA A 56 -5.74 14.02 3.48
C ALA A 56 -7.09 14.48 2.88
N LEU A 57 -8.18 14.20 3.61
CA LEU A 57 -9.50 14.68 3.24
C LEU A 57 -9.69 16.14 3.65
N THR A 58 -10.62 16.80 2.96
CA THR A 58 -11.15 18.12 3.32
C THR A 58 -12.66 18.03 3.45
N ILE A 59 -13.24 18.85 4.33
CA ILE A 59 -14.67 19.06 4.42
C ILE A 59 -14.95 20.47 3.93
N THR A 60 -15.85 20.60 2.96
CA THR A 60 -16.30 21.90 2.45
C THR A 60 -17.10 22.58 3.55
N THR A 61 -16.71 23.81 3.91
CA THR A 61 -17.39 24.63 4.91
C THR A 61 -17.77 25.99 4.31
N PRO A 62 -18.77 26.68 4.86
CA PRO A 62 -19.65 26.25 5.96
C PRO A 62 -20.60 25.10 5.56
N ILE A 63 -20.92 24.24 6.53
CA ILE A 63 -22.02 23.25 6.40
C ILE A 63 -23.35 24.01 6.46
N GLU A 64 -24.31 23.66 5.61
CA GLU A 64 -25.61 24.35 5.51
C GLU A 64 -25.50 25.89 5.39
N VAL A 65 -24.53 26.39 4.62
CA VAL A 65 -24.31 27.83 4.29
C VAL A 65 -23.80 28.70 5.45
N ASP A 66 -24.09 28.38 6.71
CA ASP A 66 -23.73 29.21 7.86
C ASP A 66 -22.97 28.46 8.98
N GLY A 67 -22.74 27.16 8.82
CA GLY A 67 -22.04 26.32 9.78
C GLY A 67 -22.93 25.86 10.93
N ARG A 68 -24.24 25.98 10.79
CA ARG A 68 -25.24 25.56 11.77
C ARG A 68 -26.29 24.72 11.07
N ILE A 69 -26.83 23.74 11.78
CA ILE A 69 -27.94 22.94 11.30
C ILE A 69 -29.14 23.36 12.15
N ASN A 70 -30.17 23.90 11.50
CA ASN A 70 -31.44 24.24 12.13
C ASN A 70 -32.51 23.17 11.86
N ALA A 71 -33.70 23.33 12.47
CA ALA A 71 -34.79 22.34 12.38
C ALA A 71 -35.40 22.17 10.97
N VAL A 72 -35.08 23.06 10.03
CA VAL A 72 -35.49 22.92 8.62
C VAL A 72 -34.49 22.09 7.82
N GLU A 73 -33.22 22.06 8.25
CA GLU A 73 -32.10 21.43 7.53
C GLU A 73 -31.74 20.02 8.03
N ASP A 74 -32.08 19.69 9.28
CA ASP A 74 -31.63 18.46 9.95
C ASP A 74 -32.00 17.14 9.24
N GLY A 75 -33.09 17.13 8.48
CA GLY A 75 -33.53 15.97 7.68
C GLY A 75 -32.78 15.77 6.36
N SER A 76 -31.95 16.72 5.93
CA SER A 76 -31.30 16.69 4.62
C SER A 76 -29.89 17.30 4.59
N VAL A 77 -29.15 17.19 5.70
CA VAL A 77 -27.80 17.74 5.83
C VAL A 77 -26.88 17.24 4.71
N LEU A 78 -26.26 18.17 4.00
CA LEU A 78 -25.30 17.87 2.94
C LEU A 78 -23.87 18.11 3.42
N ILE A 79 -23.10 17.03 3.53
CA ILE A 79 -21.66 17.09 3.79
C ILE A 79 -20.93 16.77 2.50
N THR A 80 -20.12 17.70 2.02
CA THR A 80 -19.23 17.49 0.88
C THR A 80 -17.79 17.69 1.27
N GLY A 81 -16.89 17.09 0.50
CA GLY A 81 -15.47 17.15 0.74
C GLY A 81 -14.69 16.79 -0.50
N SER A 82 -13.36 16.87 -0.41
CA SER A 82 -12.45 16.46 -1.48
C SER A 82 -11.19 15.82 -0.91
N GLY A 83 -10.35 15.24 -1.76
CA GLY A 83 -9.07 14.64 -1.36
C GLY A 83 -9.09 13.12 -1.21
N ALA A 84 -10.26 12.47 -1.26
CA ALA A 84 -10.32 11.00 -1.29
C ALA A 84 -9.70 10.47 -2.58
N GLU A 85 -8.98 9.36 -2.49
CA GLU A 85 -8.51 8.63 -3.67
C GLU A 85 -9.68 8.00 -4.43
N ALA A 86 -9.47 7.74 -5.71
CA ALA A 86 -10.51 7.14 -6.55
C ALA A 86 -10.95 5.78 -5.99
N ASN A 87 -12.26 5.61 -5.80
CA ASN A 87 -12.89 4.41 -5.23
C ASN A 87 -12.55 4.13 -3.75
N ALA A 88 -11.91 5.08 -3.04
CA ALA A 88 -11.75 4.96 -1.59
C ALA A 88 -13.11 5.12 -0.87
N SER A 89 -13.27 4.40 0.24
CA SER A 89 -14.42 4.57 1.11
C SER A 89 -14.22 5.78 2.03
N VAL A 90 -15.23 6.63 2.17
CA VAL A 90 -15.25 7.75 3.11
C VAL A 90 -16.29 7.46 4.19
N SER A 91 -15.90 7.62 5.45
CA SER A 91 -16.80 7.49 6.60
C SER A 91 -16.93 8.84 7.29
N VAL A 92 -18.15 9.19 7.65
CA VAL A 92 -18.51 10.41 8.41
C VAL A 92 -19.19 9.94 9.69
N THR A 93 -18.80 10.52 10.83
CA THR A 93 -19.26 10.13 12.18
C THR A 93 -19.71 11.34 12.97
#